data_AF-A0A9R0P2H6-F1
#
_entry.id   AF-A0A9R0P2H6-F1
#
_cell.length_a   1.000
_cell.length_b   1.000
_cell.length_c   1.000
_cell.angle_alpha   90.00
_cell.angle_beta   90.00
_cell.angle_gamma   90.00
#
_symmetry.space_group_name_H-M   'P 1'
#
loop_
_entity.id
_entity.type
_entity.pdbx_description
1 polymer ?
#
loop_
_entity_poly.entity_id
_entity_poly.type
_entity_poly.pdbx_seq_one_letter_code
_entity_poly.pdbx_strand_id
1 'polypeptide(L)'
;MLRALLPPWAHERIGPVPVQPSYVADDGFPAEMSVNWSGAQPELRVLFDSLGHEVVWPGDSVFRTRRLDHVRETFTPRAGRPSPAPLWHSIAWRPPSGVVHKTYFGLYSWPHAHREAAVTEAMARLGLAAAWADTRRRIETVEGDREIEFFAVDLTDDTQARVKIYYRHHDAGLAEVERIAAVALHHDARQAQAAYRTLAGEGTEAGEAALSCLAFRSGVDRAAESTTYLRLPALVPDDREAVERTAALLHGQGVDPGRFRTLAAALAPGPLSGSRGVLELVSFRAAGRHGDVTTYFRLPVYDRPPPSPLSPVDLG
;
A
#
# COMPACT_ATOMS: atom_id res chain seq x y z
N MET A 1 23.79 1.53 -0.35
CA MET A 1 22.70 2.52 -0.30
C MET A 1 21.58 2.07 0.62
N LEU A 2 20.79 1.02 0.30
CA LEU A 2 19.67 0.57 1.16
C LEU A 2 20.06 0.38 2.64
N ARG A 3 21.17 -0.31 2.93
CA ARG A 3 21.65 -0.49 4.32
C ARG A 3 21.86 0.81 5.11
N ALA A 4 22.21 1.91 4.44
CA ALA A 4 22.41 3.20 5.09
C ALA A 4 21.10 3.97 5.31
N LEU A 5 19.99 3.45 4.77
CA LEU A 5 18.65 4.06 4.82
C LEU A 5 17.71 3.33 5.77
N LEU A 6 18.07 2.10 6.16
CA LEU A 6 17.27 1.32 7.08
C LEU A 6 17.51 1.80 8.52
N PRO A 7 16.48 1.77 9.39
CA PRO A 7 16.62 2.12 10.79
C PRO A 7 17.51 1.12 11.56
N PRO A 8 17.85 1.42 12.83
CA PRO A 8 18.75 0.59 13.65
C PRO A 8 18.39 -0.89 13.71
N TRP A 9 17.09 -1.23 13.67
CA TRP A 9 16.62 -2.61 13.68
C TRP A 9 17.21 -3.47 12.55
N ALA A 10 17.64 -2.87 11.43
CA ALA A 10 18.26 -3.62 10.32
C ALA A 10 19.68 -4.16 10.65
N HIS A 11 20.24 -3.75 11.79
CA HIS A 11 21.51 -4.25 12.31
C HIS A 11 21.32 -5.21 13.49
N GLU A 12 20.09 -5.41 13.94
CA GLU A 12 19.77 -6.33 15.02
C GLU A 12 19.74 -7.78 14.53
N ARG A 13 20.00 -8.71 15.45
CA ARG A 13 19.87 -10.15 15.14
C ARG A 13 18.39 -10.53 15.16
N ILE A 14 17.97 -11.29 14.15
CA ILE A 14 16.62 -11.86 14.11
C ILE A 14 16.49 -12.86 15.28
N GLY A 15 15.57 -12.56 16.19
CA GLY A 15 15.18 -13.45 17.29
C GLY A 15 14.01 -14.37 16.90
N PRO A 16 13.44 -15.12 17.86
CA PRO A 16 12.28 -15.99 17.61
C PRO A 16 10.96 -15.22 17.46
N VAL A 17 10.90 -13.97 17.92
CA VAL A 17 9.74 -13.06 17.83
C VAL A 17 10.24 -11.63 17.56
N PRO A 18 9.42 -10.76 16.96
CA PRO A 18 9.78 -9.35 16.81
C PRO A 18 9.86 -8.66 18.18
N VAL A 19 10.91 -7.85 18.39
CA VAL A 19 11.07 -7.03 19.61
C VAL A 19 9.96 -5.98 19.69
N GLN A 20 9.68 -5.34 18.56
CA GLN A 20 8.58 -4.42 18.37
C GLN A 20 7.87 -4.81 17.07
N PRO A 21 6.64 -5.36 17.13
CA PRO A 21 5.93 -5.79 15.93
C PRO A 21 5.53 -4.58 15.09
N SER A 22 5.84 -4.63 13.79
CA SER A 22 5.36 -3.67 12.81
C SER A 22 4.04 -4.12 12.20
N TYR A 23 3.22 -3.17 11.76
CA TYR A 23 2.02 -3.42 10.96
C TYR A 23 2.33 -3.60 9.45
N VAL A 24 3.60 -3.45 9.03
CA VAL A 24 4.01 -3.61 7.61
C VAL A 24 3.80 -5.04 7.11
N ALA A 25 4.09 -6.03 7.94
CA ALA A 25 3.90 -7.44 7.63
C ALA A 25 3.18 -8.14 8.78
N ASP A 26 2.32 -9.11 8.44
CA ASP A 26 1.49 -9.84 9.41
C ASP A 26 2.32 -10.62 10.45
N ASP A 27 3.56 -10.99 10.14
CA ASP A 27 4.47 -11.64 11.09
C ASP A 27 5.21 -10.65 12.01
N GLY A 28 4.90 -9.35 11.89
CA GLY A 28 5.50 -8.27 12.65
C GLY A 28 6.85 -7.79 12.11
N PHE A 29 7.35 -8.36 11.00
CA PHE A 29 8.61 -7.92 10.40
C PHE A 29 8.47 -6.49 9.81
N PRO A 30 9.41 -5.57 10.10
CA PRO A 30 9.27 -4.15 9.76
C PRO A 30 9.60 -3.81 8.31
N ALA A 31 9.50 -4.76 7.38
CA ALA A 31 9.71 -4.49 5.97
C ALA A 31 8.95 -5.45 5.04
N GLU A 32 8.63 -4.95 3.85
CA GLU A 32 7.98 -5.67 2.77
C GLU A 32 8.66 -5.34 1.44
N MET A 33 8.73 -6.32 0.54
CA MET A 33 9.23 -6.12 -0.81
C MET A 33 8.09 -6.06 -1.81
N SER A 34 8.16 -5.19 -2.82
CA SER A 34 7.22 -5.26 -3.95
C SER A 34 7.88 -5.03 -5.29
N VAL A 35 7.26 -5.56 -6.34
CA VAL A 35 7.72 -5.42 -7.72
C VAL A 35 6.56 -4.93 -8.57
N ASN A 36 6.73 -3.76 -9.20
CA ASN A 36 5.81 -3.30 -10.23
C ASN A 36 6.31 -3.81 -11.58
N TRP A 37 5.43 -4.47 -12.31
CA TRP A 37 5.75 -5.19 -13.55
C TRP A 37 5.43 -4.38 -14.81
N SER A 38 5.05 -3.12 -14.67
CA SER A 38 4.72 -2.27 -15.81
C SER A 38 5.97 -1.87 -16.60
N GLY A 39 5.80 -1.68 -17.90
CA GLY A 39 6.88 -1.28 -18.80
C GLY A 39 7.89 -2.40 -19.08
N ALA A 40 9.04 -2.02 -19.64
CA ALA A 40 10.06 -2.98 -20.09
C ALA A 40 10.95 -3.52 -18.95
N GLN A 41 11.08 -2.76 -17.85
CA GLN A 41 11.96 -3.10 -16.73
C GLN A 41 11.17 -2.99 -15.42
N PRO A 42 11.08 -4.09 -14.63
CA PRO A 42 10.37 -4.06 -13.36
C PRO A 42 10.97 -3.05 -12.37
N GLU A 43 10.12 -2.37 -11.61
CA GLU A 43 10.51 -1.49 -10.51
C GLU A 43 10.47 -2.28 -9.19
N LEU A 44 11.63 -2.45 -8.56
CA LEU A 44 11.76 -3.11 -7.26
C LEU A 44 11.59 -2.08 -6.14
N ARG A 45 10.82 -2.42 -5.11
CA ARG A 45 10.59 -1.56 -3.95
C ARG A 45 10.82 -2.31 -2.65
N VAL A 46 11.28 -1.56 -1.65
CA VAL A 46 11.26 -1.98 -0.25
C VAL A 46 10.48 -0.94 0.53
N LEU A 47 9.39 -1.35 1.18
CA LEU A 47 8.67 -0.60 2.19
C LEU A 47 9.21 -1.02 3.56
N PHE A 48 9.42 -0.08 4.47
CA PHE A 48 9.87 -0.41 5.82
C PHE A 48 9.36 0.58 6.87
N ASP A 49 9.18 0.06 8.08
CA ASP A 49 8.75 0.82 9.25
C ASP A 49 9.95 1.45 9.95
N SER A 50 9.80 2.71 10.34
CA SER A 50 10.78 3.40 11.15
C SER A 50 10.77 2.96 12.62
N LEU A 51 9.67 2.33 13.09
CA LEU A 51 9.48 1.90 14.49
C LEU A 51 9.74 3.03 15.51
N GLY A 52 9.47 4.28 15.12
CA GLY A 52 9.71 5.46 15.94
C GLY A 52 11.14 6.03 15.86
N HIS A 53 12.05 5.38 15.15
CA HIS A 53 13.38 5.94 14.89
C HIS A 53 13.33 7.05 13.84
N GLU A 54 14.13 8.09 14.01
CA GLU A 54 14.36 9.04 12.93
C GLU A 54 15.26 8.41 11.87
N VAL A 55 14.78 8.41 10.62
CA VAL A 55 15.58 7.96 9.48
C VAL A 55 16.46 9.11 9.01
N VAL A 56 17.77 8.96 9.18
CA VAL A 56 18.78 9.93 8.71
C VAL A 56 19.20 9.55 7.31
N TRP A 57 18.81 10.35 6.33
CA TRP A 57 19.22 10.18 4.93
C TRP A 57 20.67 10.67 4.75
N PRO A 58 21.55 9.89 4.09
CA PRO A 58 22.92 10.32 3.81
C PRO A 58 22.96 11.58 2.92
N GLY A 59 23.72 12.60 3.36
CA GLY A 59 23.93 13.88 2.65
C GLY A 59 22.85 14.94 2.91
N ASP A 60 22.98 16.12 2.29
CA ASP A 60 21.89 17.11 2.12
C ASP A 60 20.83 16.51 1.19
N SER A 61 20.14 15.47 1.67
CA SER A 61 19.45 14.53 0.81
C SER A 61 18.37 15.24 -0.01
N VAL A 62 18.37 14.98 -1.32
CA VAL A 62 17.33 15.30 -2.31
C VAL A 62 15.89 14.91 -1.87
N PHE A 63 15.76 14.16 -0.78
CA PHE A 63 14.51 13.67 -0.21
C PHE A 63 13.96 14.51 0.94
N ARG A 64 14.72 15.48 1.49
CA ARG A 64 14.16 16.52 2.37
C ARG A 64 13.33 17.48 1.52
N THR A 65 12.08 17.10 1.30
CA THR A 65 11.14 17.90 0.53
C THR A 65 10.30 18.74 1.47
N ARG A 66 10.04 20.00 1.08
CA ARG A 66 9.11 20.88 1.79
C ARG A 66 7.76 20.19 2.01
N ARG A 67 7.33 19.34 1.08
CA ARG A 67 6.09 18.56 1.20
C ARG A 67 6.01 17.70 2.45
N LEU A 68 7.08 16.99 2.82
CA LEU A 68 7.09 16.19 4.05
C LEU A 68 6.91 17.10 5.26
N ASP A 69 7.67 18.20 5.33
CA ASP A 69 7.61 19.15 6.45
C ASP A 69 6.21 19.76 6.60
N HIS A 70 5.51 20.04 5.50
CA HIS A 70 4.17 20.63 5.51
C HIS A 70 3.12 19.70 6.13
N VAL A 71 3.26 18.38 5.99
CA VAL A 71 2.28 17.42 6.49
C VAL A 71 2.72 16.66 7.73
N ARG A 72 4.03 16.59 8.04
CA ARG A 72 4.54 15.84 9.19
C ARG A 72 3.86 16.31 10.48
N GLU A 73 3.72 17.63 10.65
CA GLU A 73 3.02 18.20 11.81
C GLU A 73 1.58 17.72 11.98
N THR A 74 0.86 17.47 10.88
CA THR A 74 -0.53 16.99 10.91
C THR A 74 -0.66 15.60 11.53
N PHE A 75 0.39 14.80 11.39
CA PHE A 75 0.44 13.40 11.84
C PHE A 75 1.30 13.17 13.08
N THR A 76 1.86 14.24 13.66
CA THR A 76 2.58 14.21 14.95
C THR A 76 1.67 14.61 16.12
N PRO A 77 2.03 14.27 17.37
CA PRO A 77 1.23 14.62 18.54
C PRO A 77 1.05 16.13 18.69
N ARG A 78 -0.21 16.55 18.80
CA ARG A 78 -0.64 17.88 19.23
C ARG A 78 -1.94 17.74 20.03
N ALA A 79 -2.34 18.77 20.77
CA ALA A 79 -3.59 18.75 21.53
C ALA A 79 -4.77 18.35 20.61
N GLY A 80 -5.50 17.29 20.99
CA GLY A 80 -6.60 16.72 20.21
C GLY A 80 -6.21 15.65 19.17
N ARG A 81 -4.96 15.16 19.15
CA ARG A 81 -4.56 13.96 18.38
C ARG A 81 -4.30 12.78 19.33
N PRO A 82 -4.70 11.55 18.97
CA PRO A 82 -4.63 10.39 19.87
C PRO A 82 -3.19 9.92 20.14
N SER A 83 -2.33 9.91 19.13
CA SER A 83 -0.93 9.45 19.19
C SER A 83 -0.15 9.94 17.96
N PRO A 84 1.19 9.80 17.88
CA PRO A 84 1.88 9.93 16.60
C PRO A 84 1.44 8.82 15.64
N ALA A 85 1.21 9.15 14.37
CA ALA A 85 1.03 8.14 13.34
C ALA A 85 2.38 7.42 13.08
N PRO A 86 2.43 6.07 13.04
CA PRO A 86 3.58 5.34 12.54
C PRO A 86 4.01 5.85 11.16
N LEU A 87 5.32 5.97 10.93
CA LEU A 87 5.89 6.47 9.69
C LEU A 87 6.66 5.36 8.99
N TRP A 88 6.24 5.04 7.77
CA TRP A 88 6.93 4.09 6.91
C TRP A 88 7.57 4.81 5.73
N HIS A 89 8.64 4.21 5.20
CA HIS A 89 9.34 4.68 4.03
C HIS A 89 9.31 3.61 2.94
N SER A 90 9.09 4.02 1.69
CA SER A 90 9.27 3.16 0.53
C SER A 90 10.35 3.70 -0.38
N ILE A 91 11.33 2.85 -0.69
CA ILE A 91 12.39 3.12 -1.64
C ILE A 91 12.13 2.27 -2.87
N ALA A 92 11.98 2.91 -4.02
CA ALA A 92 11.74 2.25 -5.29
C ALA A 92 12.94 2.46 -6.22
N TRP A 93 13.50 1.37 -6.74
CA TRP A 93 14.49 1.39 -7.79
C TRP A 93 13.80 1.29 -9.15
N ARG A 94 13.81 2.40 -9.90
CA ARG A 94 13.23 2.50 -11.24
C ARG A 94 14.34 2.67 -12.28
N PRO A 95 14.76 1.61 -12.97
CA PRO A 95 15.65 1.76 -14.11
C PRO A 95 14.98 2.52 -15.28
N PRO A 96 15.69 3.39 -16.01
CA PRO A 96 17.01 3.96 -15.70
C PRO A 96 16.94 5.21 -14.80
N SER A 97 15.74 5.65 -14.43
CA SER A 97 15.43 6.91 -13.75
C SER A 97 15.95 7.06 -12.31
N GLY A 98 16.49 6.00 -11.71
CA GLY A 98 17.11 6.03 -10.39
C GLY A 98 16.14 5.68 -9.25
N VAL A 99 16.40 6.24 -8.07
CA VAL A 99 15.71 5.90 -6.83
C VAL A 99 14.60 6.91 -6.52
N VAL A 100 13.41 6.41 -6.23
CA VAL A 100 12.26 7.22 -5.80
C VAL A 100 11.94 6.90 -4.34
N HIS A 101 11.59 7.94 -3.57
CA HIS A 101 11.24 7.83 -2.16
C HIS A 101 9.82 8.28 -1.89
N LYS A 102 9.15 7.55 -0.98
CA LYS A 102 7.80 7.85 -0.51
C LYS A 102 7.70 7.65 0.99
N THR A 103 6.80 8.39 1.62
CA THR A 103 6.44 8.21 3.04
C THR A 103 4.99 7.87 3.20
N TYR A 104 4.68 7.04 4.19
CA TYR A 104 3.33 6.60 4.55
C TYR A 104 3.12 6.86 6.04
N PHE A 105 2.00 7.46 6.39
CA PHE A 105 1.53 7.60 7.77
C PHE A 105 0.46 6.55 8.02
N GLY A 106 0.67 5.70 9.02
CA GLY A 106 -0.27 4.70 9.50
C GLY A 106 -1.35 5.32 10.37
N LEU A 107 -2.61 5.28 9.91
CA LEU A 107 -3.75 5.85 10.63
C LEU A 107 -4.63 4.79 11.30
N TYR A 108 -4.34 3.50 11.05
CA TYR A 108 -5.11 2.33 11.48
C TYR A 108 -5.37 2.23 13.00
N SER A 109 -4.59 2.91 13.84
CA SER A 109 -4.80 2.92 15.30
C SER A 109 -5.60 4.12 15.81
N TRP A 110 -5.94 5.08 14.95
CA TRP A 110 -6.66 6.28 15.33
C TRP A 110 -8.17 6.07 15.25
N PRO A 111 -9.00 6.76 16.04
CA PRO A 111 -10.46 6.74 15.86
C PRO A 111 -10.86 7.34 14.51
N HIS A 112 -11.94 6.87 13.90
CA HIS A 112 -12.34 7.22 12.51
C HIS A 112 -12.36 8.74 12.26
N ALA A 113 -13.06 9.49 13.12
CA ALA A 113 -13.18 10.95 12.99
C ALA A 113 -11.81 11.68 13.03
N HIS A 114 -10.83 11.15 13.77
CA HIS A 114 -9.50 11.74 13.82
C HIS A 114 -8.71 11.50 12.53
N ARG A 115 -8.90 10.36 11.86
CA ARG A 115 -8.29 10.05 10.56
C ARG A 115 -8.78 11.00 9.49
N GLU A 116 -10.11 11.14 9.38
CA GLU A 116 -10.77 12.06 8.43
C GLU A 116 -10.35 13.51 8.64
N ALA A 117 -10.31 13.97 9.89
CA ALA A 117 -9.88 15.33 10.21
C ALA A 117 -8.40 15.58 9.87
N ALA A 118 -7.53 14.59 10.09
CA ALA A 118 -6.10 14.71 9.75
C ALA A 118 -5.86 14.73 8.25
N VAL A 119 -6.51 13.85 7.51
CA VAL A 119 -6.44 13.81 6.04
C VAL A 119 -6.97 15.10 5.45
N THR A 120 -8.10 15.61 5.95
CA THR A 120 -8.67 16.90 5.51
C THR A 120 -7.70 18.06 5.72
N GLU A 121 -7.07 18.13 6.90
CA GLU A 121 -6.07 19.15 7.20
C GLU A 121 -4.83 19.02 6.29
N ALA A 122 -4.29 17.81 6.12
CA ALA A 122 -3.12 17.56 5.28
C ALA A 122 -3.38 17.92 3.82
N MET A 123 -4.55 17.53 3.29
CA MET A 123 -4.97 17.88 1.93
C MET A 123 -5.13 19.39 1.75
N ALA A 124 -5.64 20.11 2.76
CA ALA A 124 -5.73 21.57 2.72
C ALA A 124 -4.34 22.24 2.70
N ARG A 125 -3.41 21.79 3.56
CA ARG A 125 -2.02 22.30 3.59
C ARG A 125 -1.28 22.07 2.27
N LEU A 126 -1.65 21.02 1.53
CA LEU A 126 -1.09 20.67 0.23
C LEU A 126 -1.81 21.32 -0.95
N GLY A 127 -2.84 22.15 -0.71
CA GLY A 127 -3.61 22.81 -1.78
C GLY A 127 -4.55 21.87 -2.54
N LEU A 128 -4.91 20.72 -1.96
CA LEU A 128 -5.75 19.67 -2.56
C LEU A 128 -7.13 19.56 -1.89
N ALA A 129 -7.55 20.57 -1.12
CA ALA A 129 -8.81 20.54 -0.36
C ALA A 129 -10.05 20.29 -1.24
N ALA A 130 -10.12 20.94 -2.41
CA ALA A 130 -11.26 20.80 -3.32
C ALA A 130 -11.37 19.37 -3.86
N ALA A 131 -10.24 18.80 -4.31
CA ALA A 131 -10.17 17.43 -4.81
C ALA A 131 -10.53 16.41 -3.72
N TRP A 132 -10.07 16.64 -2.50
CA TRP A 132 -10.43 15.81 -1.36
C TRP A 132 -11.92 15.88 -1.04
N ALA A 133 -12.49 17.10 -0.98
CA ALA A 133 -13.90 17.29 -0.68
C ALA A 133 -14.82 16.64 -1.74
N ASP A 134 -14.46 16.68 -3.02
CA ASP A 134 -15.21 15.97 -4.07
C ASP A 134 -15.15 14.46 -3.91
N THR A 135 -13.94 13.91 -3.73
CA THR A 135 -13.75 12.48 -3.52
C THR A 135 -14.52 11.98 -2.30
N ARG A 136 -14.45 12.67 -1.16
CA ARG A 136 -15.16 12.28 0.07
C ARG A 136 -16.68 12.21 -0.15
N ARG A 137 -17.28 13.24 -0.77
CA ARG A 137 -18.72 13.24 -1.08
C ARG A 137 -19.13 12.05 -1.95
N ARG A 138 -18.30 11.65 -2.90
CA ARG A 138 -18.58 10.49 -3.78
C ARG A 138 -18.45 9.18 -3.02
N ILE A 139 -17.41 9.03 -2.20
CA ILE A 139 -17.20 7.83 -1.39
C ILE A 139 -18.34 7.63 -0.39
N GLU A 140 -18.86 8.70 0.22
CA GLU A 140 -20.01 8.65 1.14
C GLU A 140 -21.28 8.10 0.49
N THR A 141 -21.39 8.11 -0.84
CA THR A 141 -22.52 7.49 -1.56
C THR A 141 -22.34 5.99 -1.81
N VAL A 142 -21.15 5.44 -1.55
CA VAL A 142 -20.86 4.02 -1.73
C VAL A 142 -21.10 3.30 -0.41
N GLU A 143 -22.10 2.40 -0.40
CA GLU A 143 -22.41 1.54 0.74
C GLU A 143 -21.26 0.58 1.08
N GLY A 144 -21.11 0.29 2.39
CA GLY A 144 -20.17 -0.66 2.96
C GLY A 144 -19.22 -0.02 3.97
N ASP A 145 -18.60 -0.86 4.80
CA ASP A 145 -17.73 -0.43 5.90
C ASP A 145 -16.28 -0.27 5.45
N ARG A 146 -15.70 0.90 5.74
CA ARG A 146 -14.37 1.27 5.28
C ARG A 146 -13.75 2.33 6.17
N GLU A 147 -12.43 2.32 6.23
CA GLU A 147 -11.66 3.29 7.00
C GLU A 147 -10.41 3.73 6.25
N ILE A 148 -9.96 4.96 6.49
CA ILE A 148 -8.65 5.39 6.00
C ILE A 148 -7.58 4.66 6.82
N GLU A 149 -6.76 3.87 6.14
CA GLU A 149 -5.68 3.09 6.75
C GLU A 149 -4.34 3.82 6.64
N PHE A 150 -4.06 4.43 5.48
CA PHE A 150 -2.80 5.13 5.23
C PHE A 150 -2.98 6.46 4.48
N PHE A 151 -2.12 7.42 4.82
CA PHE A 151 -1.89 8.62 4.02
C PHE A 151 -0.45 8.64 3.54
N ALA A 152 -0.22 8.78 2.22
CA ALA A 152 1.13 8.73 1.67
C ALA A 152 1.45 9.91 0.75
N VAL A 153 2.72 10.29 0.70
CA VAL A 153 3.21 11.41 -0.10
C VAL A 153 4.46 10.96 -0.87
N ASP A 154 4.48 11.24 -2.17
CA ASP A 154 5.70 11.12 -2.97
C ASP A 154 6.64 12.28 -2.59
N LEU A 155 7.87 11.96 -2.16
CA LEU A 155 8.85 12.95 -1.71
C LEU A 155 9.73 13.41 -2.88
N THR A 156 9.11 14.16 -3.77
CA THR A 156 9.76 14.81 -4.90
C THR A 156 9.07 16.15 -5.19
N ASP A 157 9.84 17.14 -5.67
CA ASP A 157 9.32 18.43 -6.11
C ASP A 157 8.76 18.38 -7.55
N ASP A 158 8.70 17.19 -8.16
CA ASP A 158 8.08 16.98 -9.47
C ASP A 158 6.60 17.42 -9.44
N THR A 159 6.16 18.12 -10.49
CA THR A 159 4.75 18.38 -10.79
C THR A 159 3.86 17.12 -10.76
N GLN A 160 4.45 15.95 -10.99
CA GLN A 160 3.77 14.65 -10.94
C GLN A 160 3.70 14.04 -9.54
N ALA A 161 4.22 14.69 -8.51
CA ALA A 161 4.26 14.17 -7.15
C ALA A 161 2.84 13.96 -6.59
N ARG A 162 2.52 12.73 -6.19
CA ARG A 162 1.17 12.39 -5.72
C ARG A 162 1.03 12.44 -4.21
N VAL A 163 -0.20 12.67 -3.80
CA VAL A 163 -0.70 12.34 -2.46
C VAL A 163 -1.64 11.15 -2.61
N LYS A 164 -1.60 10.21 -1.69
CA LYS A 164 -2.36 8.97 -1.78
C LYS A 164 -3.10 8.69 -0.48
N ILE A 165 -4.37 8.34 -0.59
CA ILE A 165 -5.23 7.94 0.52
C ILE A 165 -5.61 6.50 0.30
N TYR A 166 -5.35 5.64 1.28
CA TYR A 166 -5.64 4.22 1.25
C TYR A 166 -6.83 3.94 2.15
N TYR A 167 -7.88 3.37 1.56
CA TYR A 167 -9.03 2.85 2.26
C TYR A 167 -8.89 1.35 2.43
N ARG A 168 -9.06 0.88 3.66
CA ARG A 168 -9.31 -0.53 3.98
C ARG A 168 -10.82 -0.77 3.93
N HIS A 169 -11.23 -1.82 3.26
CA HIS A 169 -12.63 -2.25 3.18
C HIS A 169 -12.84 -3.49 4.05
N HIS A 170 -13.88 -3.47 4.88
CA HIS A 170 -14.25 -4.58 5.76
C HIS A 170 -15.42 -5.35 5.15
N ASP A 171 -15.30 -6.68 5.11
CA ASP A 171 -16.33 -7.60 4.57
C ASP A 171 -16.88 -7.20 3.19
N ALA A 172 -16.03 -6.61 2.35
CA ALA A 172 -16.44 -6.04 1.08
C ALA A 172 -16.36 -7.04 -0.07
N GLY A 173 -17.36 -6.99 -0.95
CA GLY A 173 -17.34 -7.66 -2.24
C GLY A 173 -16.51 -6.90 -3.29
N LEU A 174 -16.10 -7.60 -4.35
CA LEU A 174 -15.35 -7.01 -5.48
C LEU A 174 -16.08 -5.82 -6.13
N ALA A 175 -17.41 -5.87 -6.19
CA ALA A 175 -18.23 -4.80 -6.77
C ALA A 175 -18.18 -3.53 -5.92
N GLU A 176 -18.05 -3.64 -4.61
CA GLU A 176 -17.91 -2.48 -3.73
C GLU A 176 -16.53 -1.84 -3.89
N VAL A 177 -15.47 -2.64 -3.84
CA VAL A 177 -14.09 -2.16 -4.05
C VAL A 177 -13.96 -1.48 -5.42
N GLU A 178 -14.63 -2.01 -6.45
CA GLU A 178 -14.68 -1.40 -7.77
C GLU A 178 -15.39 -0.04 -7.77
N ARG A 179 -16.53 0.10 -7.09
CA ARG A 179 -17.24 1.39 -6.97
C ARG A 179 -16.36 2.47 -6.34
N ILE A 180 -15.54 2.11 -5.35
CA ILE A 180 -14.57 3.05 -4.75
C ILE A 180 -13.46 3.41 -5.74
N ALA A 181 -12.91 2.42 -6.45
CA ALA A 181 -11.90 2.68 -7.48
C ALA A 181 -12.44 3.58 -8.61
N ALA A 182 -13.72 3.46 -8.96
CA ALA A 182 -14.40 4.25 -9.99
C ALA A 182 -14.62 5.73 -9.62
N VAL A 183 -14.37 6.13 -8.37
CA VAL A 183 -14.39 7.54 -7.96
C VAL A 183 -13.26 8.33 -8.66
N ALA A 184 -12.16 7.67 -9.03
CA ALA A 184 -11.05 8.29 -9.71
C ALA A 184 -11.40 8.73 -11.15
N LEU A 185 -10.76 9.82 -11.60
CA LEU A 185 -10.90 10.35 -12.96
C LEU A 185 -10.53 9.33 -14.03
N HIS A 186 -9.45 8.59 -13.81
CA HIS A 186 -8.95 7.57 -14.72
C HIS A 186 -9.19 6.18 -14.12
N HIS A 187 -10.29 5.56 -14.55
CA HIS A 187 -10.65 4.19 -14.17
C HIS A 187 -11.40 3.50 -15.31
N ASP A 188 -10.95 2.29 -15.65
CA ASP A 188 -11.60 1.39 -16.59
C ASP A 188 -12.24 0.23 -15.81
N ALA A 189 -13.55 0.34 -15.58
CA ALA A 189 -14.32 -0.64 -14.83
C ALA A 189 -14.24 -2.05 -15.44
N ARG A 190 -14.20 -2.17 -16.78
CA ARG A 190 -14.15 -3.47 -17.45
C ARG A 190 -12.82 -4.16 -17.19
N GLN A 191 -11.71 -3.42 -17.29
CA GLN A 191 -10.38 -3.95 -16.99
C GLN A 191 -10.25 -4.30 -15.50
N ALA A 192 -10.72 -3.42 -14.62
CA ALA A 192 -10.73 -3.66 -13.18
C ALA A 192 -11.46 -4.95 -12.81
N GLN A 193 -12.71 -5.11 -13.25
CA GLN A 193 -13.53 -6.28 -12.96
C GLN A 193 -12.94 -7.58 -13.54
N ALA A 194 -12.30 -7.53 -14.71
CA ALA A 194 -11.60 -8.67 -15.27
C ALA A 194 -10.38 -9.07 -14.42
N ALA A 195 -9.58 -8.10 -14.00
CA ALA A 195 -8.42 -8.34 -13.15
C ALA A 195 -8.82 -8.89 -11.78
N TYR A 196 -9.83 -8.31 -11.13
CA TYR A 196 -10.31 -8.75 -9.82
C TYR A 196 -10.83 -10.18 -9.84
N ARG A 197 -11.64 -10.54 -10.85
CA ARG A 197 -12.12 -11.92 -11.04
C ARG A 197 -10.98 -12.90 -11.31
N THR A 198 -9.94 -12.47 -12.02
CA THR A 198 -8.76 -13.33 -12.25
C THR A 198 -8.06 -13.67 -10.93
N LEU A 199 -7.96 -12.71 -10.00
CA LEU A 199 -7.32 -12.91 -8.69
C LEU A 199 -8.23 -13.64 -7.69
N ALA A 200 -9.51 -13.30 -7.64
CA ALA A 200 -10.48 -13.89 -6.72
C ALA A 200 -11.02 -15.26 -7.17
N GLY A 201 -10.86 -15.61 -8.45
CA GLY A 201 -11.40 -16.83 -9.04
C GLY A 201 -12.92 -16.74 -9.21
N GLU A 202 -13.65 -17.78 -8.81
CA GLU A 202 -15.12 -17.82 -8.88
C GLU A 202 -15.81 -17.02 -7.77
N GLY A 203 -15.05 -16.56 -6.76
CA GLY A 203 -15.58 -15.80 -5.63
C GLY A 203 -15.97 -14.36 -5.98
N THR A 204 -16.95 -13.84 -5.25
CA THR A 204 -17.39 -12.43 -5.32
C THR A 204 -16.79 -11.55 -4.23
N GLU A 205 -16.17 -12.16 -3.23
CA GLU A 205 -15.53 -11.48 -2.11
C GLU A 205 -14.21 -10.85 -2.51
N ALA A 206 -13.88 -9.68 -1.96
CA ALA A 206 -12.58 -9.06 -2.14
C ALA A 206 -11.51 -9.63 -1.20
N GLY A 207 -11.91 -10.50 -0.27
CA GLY A 207 -11.08 -11.00 0.81
C GLY A 207 -11.02 -10.01 1.95
N GLU A 208 -10.56 -10.48 3.10
CA GLU A 208 -10.41 -9.64 4.27
C GLU A 208 -9.44 -8.48 3.97
N ALA A 209 -9.86 -7.26 4.28
CA ALA A 209 -9.03 -6.07 4.20
C ALA A 209 -8.44 -5.75 2.81
N ALA A 210 -9.24 -5.95 1.76
CA ALA A 210 -8.95 -5.38 0.45
C ALA A 210 -8.78 -3.86 0.54
N LEU A 211 -7.86 -3.29 -0.24
CA LEU A 211 -7.58 -1.85 -0.21
C LEU A 211 -7.94 -1.15 -1.50
N SER A 212 -8.31 0.12 -1.40
CA SER A 212 -8.35 1.06 -2.51
C SER A 212 -7.49 2.28 -2.20
N CYS A 213 -6.53 2.57 -3.08
CA CYS A 213 -5.71 3.78 -3.03
C CYS A 213 -6.24 4.78 -4.05
N LEU A 214 -6.60 5.98 -3.59
CA LEU A 214 -6.91 7.12 -4.45
C LEU A 214 -5.73 8.08 -4.47
N ALA A 215 -5.26 8.44 -5.66
CA ALA A 215 -4.11 9.33 -5.85
C ALA A 215 -4.56 10.71 -6.34
N PHE A 216 -4.00 11.75 -5.73
CA PHE A 216 -4.30 13.15 -5.98
C PHE A 216 -3.07 13.87 -6.51
N ARG A 217 -3.30 14.86 -7.36
CA ARG A 217 -2.28 15.67 -8.03
C ARG A 217 -2.73 17.12 -8.09
N SER A 218 -1.77 18.04 -8.07
CA SER A 218 -2.04 19.46 -8.25
C SER A 218 -2.67 19.72 -9.62
N GLY A 219 -3.65 20.63 -9.68
CA GLY A 219 -4.35 20.97 -10.92
C GLY A 219 -5.46 20.00 -11.33
N VAL A 220 -5.72 18.96 -10.54
CA VAL A 220 -6.88 18.06 -10.72
C VAL A 220 -7.82 18.26 -9.53
N ASP A 221 -9.10 18.46 -9.81
CA ASP A 221 -10.16 18.79 -8.84
C ASP A 221 -10.87 17.56 -8.25
N ARG A 222 -10.32 16.36 -8.46
CA ARG A 222 -10.78 15.08 -7.92
C ARG A 222 -9.62 14.09 -7.82
N ALA A 223 -9.86 12.90 -7.25
CA ALA A 223 -8.87 11.81 -7.33
C ALA A 223 -8.53 11.52 -8.80
N ALA A 224 -7.25 11.55 -9.15
CA ALA A 224 -6.79 11.38 -10.54
C ALA A 224 -6.78 9.90 -10.95
N GLU A 225 -6.28 9.03 -10.08
CA GLU A 225 -6.10 7.59 -10.33
C GLU A 225 -6.53 6.79 -9.11
N SER A 226 -6.96 5.56 -9.35
CA SER A 226 -7.18 4.55 -8.32
C SER A 226 -6.20 3.39 -8.46
N THR A 227 -5.96 2.65 -7.39
CA THR A 227 -5.27 1.36 -7.43
C THR A 227 -5.91 0.48 -6.39
N THR A 228 -6.33 -0.71 -6.78
CA THR A 228 -6.94 -1.69 -5.87
C THR A 228 -5.90 -2.72 -5.47
N TYR A 229 -5.95 -3.16 -4.22
CA TYR A 229 -5.06 -4.15 -3.64
C TYR A 229 -5.93 -5.28 -3.09
N LEU A 230 -5.71 -6.49 -3.57
CA LEU A 230 -6.35 -7.68 -3.01
C LEU A 230 -5.32 -8.45 -2.19
N ARG A 231 -5.73 -8.93 -1.01
CA ARG A 231 -4.91 -9.76 -0.13
C ARG A 231 -5.10 -11.22 -0.50
N LEU A 232 -4.07 -11.81 -1.09
CA LEU A 232 -4.16 -13.14 -1.69
C LEU A 232 -4.40 -14.23 -0.64
N PRO A 233 -3.83 -14.17 0.58
CA PRO A 233 -4.08 -15.19 1.60
C PRO A 233 -5.54 -15.37 2.00
N ALA A 234 -6.37 -14.34 1.81
CA ALA A 234 -7.81 -14.41 2.06
C ALA A 234 -8.61 -14.99 0.88
N LEU A 235 -8.02 -15.06 -0.31
CA LEU A 235 -8.69 -15.44 -1.56
C LEU A 235 -8.28 -16.84 -2.08
N VAL A 236 -7.17 -17.38 -1.59
CA VAL A 236 -6.59 -18.64 -2.06
C VAL A 236 -6.11 -19.52 -0.90
N PRO A 237 -6.07 -20.85 -1.08
CA PRO A 237 -5.61 -21.78 -0.05
C PRO A 237 -4.10 -21.77 0.17
N ASP A 238 -3.29 -21.57 -0.88
CA ASP A 238 -1.83 -21.66 -0.85
C ASP A 238 -1.17 -20.63 -1.80
N ASP A 239 0.13 -20.37 -1.62
CA ASP A 239 0.86 -19.42 -2.47
C ASP A 239 1.00 -19.91 -3.91
N ARG A 240 0.90 -21.22 -4.18
CA ARG A 240 0.94 -21.76 -5.54
C ARG A 240 -0.26 -21.26 -6.34
N GLU A 241 -1.46 -21.30 -5.78
CA GLU A 241 -2.65 -20.77 -6.42
C GLU A 241 -2.60 -19.23 -6.53
N ALA A 242 -2.11 -18.54 -5.49
CA ALA A 242 -1.89 -17.08 -5.55
C ALA A 242 -0.98 -16.71 -6.74
N VAL A 243 0.13 -17.43 -6.89
CA VAL A 243 1.10 -17.23 -7.97
C VAL A 243 0.48 -17.54 -9.33
N GLU A 244 -0.25 -18.64 -9.50
CA GLU A 244 -0.82 -18.95 -10.81
C GLU A 244 -1.93 -17.98 -11.23
N ARG A 245 -2.80 -17.54 -10.31
CA ARG A 245 -3.81 -16.50 -10.61
C ARG A 245 -3.16 -15.16 -10.96
N THR A 246 -2.09 -14.79 -10.24
CA THR A 246 -1.33 -13.56 -10.52
C THR A 246 -0.57 -13.65 -11.84
N ALA A 247 -0.01 -14.81 -12.16
CA ALA A 247 0.66 -15.05 -13.43
C ALA A 247 -0.32 -14.97 -14.61
N ALA A 248 -1.55 -15.48 -14.44
CA ALA A 248 -2.61 -15.33 -15.43
C ALA A 248 -3.00 -13.85 -15.63
N LEU A 249 -3.10 -13.07 -14.54
CA LEU A 249 -3.31 -11.63 -14.63
C LEU A 249 -2.17 -10.94 -15.40
N LEU A 250 -0.92 -11.19 -15.03
CA LEU A 250 0.26 -10.62 -15.72
C LEU A 250 0.24 -10.93 -17.22
N HIS A 251 0.00 -12.20 -17.57
CA HIS A 251 -0.08 -12.63 -18.95
C HIS A 251 -1.22 -11.93 -19.71
N GLY A 252 -2.42 -11.85 -19.12
CA GLY A 252 -3.55 -11.12 -19.68
C GLY A 252 -3.30 -9.61 -19.84
N GLN A 253 -2.32 -9.07 -19.12
CA GLN A 253 -1.85 -7.69 -19.22
C GLN A 253 -0.64 -7.53 -20.15
N GLY A 254 -0.25 -8.57 -20.88
CA GLY A 254 0.88 -8.54 -21.82
C GLY A 254 2.26 -8.60 -21.15
N VAL A 255 2.33 -8.99 -19.88
CA VAL A 255 3.58 -9.15 -19.13
C VAL A 255 3.95 -10.63 -19.07
N ASP A 256 5.21 -10.95 -19.37
CA ASP A 256 5.73 -12.31 -19.20
C ASP A 256 5.81 -12.68 -17.70
N PRO A 257 5.03 -13.68 -17.23
CA PRO A 257 5.02 -14.06 -15.83
C PRO A 257 6.28 -14.85 -15.40
N GLY A 258 7.18 -15.23 -16.30
CA GLY A 258 8.34 -16.08 -15.99
C GLY A 258 9.20 -15.54 -14.85
N ARG A 259 9.60 -14.26 -14.92
CA ARG A 259 10.39 -13.59 -13.87
C ARG A 259 9.66 -13.51 -12.54
N PHE A 260 8.35 -13.28 -12.58
CA PHE A 260 7.50 -13.24 -11.39
C PHE A 260 7.46 -14.61 -10.70
N ARG A 261 7.23 -15.70 -11.45
CA ARG A 261 7.23 -17.06 -10.90
C ARG A 261 8.58 -17.43 -10.28
N THR A 262 9.69 -17.10 -10.94
CA THR A 262 11.03 -17.32 -10.41
C THR A 262 11.24 -16.57 -9.10
N LEU A 263 10.82 -15.31 -9.01
CA LEU A 263 10.93 -14.51 -7.79
C LEU A 263 10.09 -15.09 -6.65
N ALA A 264 8.83 -15.44 -6.90
CA ALA A 264 7.95 -16.02 -5.90
C ALA A 264 8.52 -17.33 -5.32
N ALA A 265 9.02 -18.22 -6.19
CA ALA A 265 9.67 -19.46 -5.76
C ALA A 265 10.96 -19.21 -4.95
N ALA A 266 11.73 -18.16 -5.27
CA ALA A 266 12.96 -17.83 -4.56
C ALA A 266 12.74 -17.23 -3.15
N LEU A 267 11.59 -16.59 -2.92
CA LEU A 267 11.24 -16.00 -1.62
C LEU A 267 10.51 -16.96 -0.69
N ALA A 268 9.89 -18.01 -1.25
CA ALA A 268 9.19 -19.00 -0.45
C ALA A 268 10.19 -19.82 0.39
N PRO A 269 9.86 -20.14 1.65
CA PRO A 269 10.73 -20.93 2.53
C PRO A 269 10.75 -22.43 2.14
N GLY A 270 9.89 -22.84 1.21
CA GLY A 270 9.74 -24.20 0.72
C GLY A 270 8.83 -24.23 -0.52
N PRO A 271 8.25 -25.39 -0.88
CA PRO A 271 7.31 -25.48 -1.99
C PRO A 271 6.12 -24.54 -1.80
N LEU A 272 5.71 -23.81 -2.85
CA LEU A 272 4.60 -22.85 -2.82
C LEU A 272 3.25 -23.48 -2.41
N SER A 273 3.06 -24.78 -2.65
CA SER A 273 1.87 -25.52 -2.20
C SER A 273 1.84 -25.79 -0.70
N GLY A 274 2.98 -25.60 -0.01
CA GLY A 274 3.11 -25.72 1.44
C GLY A 274 3.29 -24.39 2.16
N SER A 275 3.29 -23.27 1.44
CA SER A 275 3.38 -21.93 2.01
C SER A 275 2.08 -21.15 1.80
N ARG A 276 1.83 -20.18 2.68
CA ARG A 276 0.70 -19.25 2.56
C ARG A 276 1.14 -17.84 2.90
N GLY A 277 0.82 -16.89 2.03
CA GLY A 277 1.03 -15.46 2.24
C GLY A 277 2.44 -14.97 1.97
N VAL A 278 3.32 -15.76 1.35
CA VAL A 278 4.54 -15.20 0.79
C VAL A 278 4.19 -14.10 -0.23
N LEU A 279 3.21 -14.36 -1.10
CA LEU A 279 2.57 -13.34 -1.92
C LEU A 279 1.39 -12.74 -1.14
N GLU A 280 1.63 -11.61 -0.49
CA GLU A 280 0.68 -10.98 0.44
C GLU A 280 -0.40 -10.20 -0.32
N LEU A 281 0.02 -9.28 -1.19
CA LEU A 281 -0.91 -8.46 -1.98
C LEU A 281 -0.59 -8.48 -3.47
N VAL A 282 -1.63 -8.27 -4.27
CA VAL A 282 -1.50 -7.86 -5.66
C VAL A 282 -2.30 -6.59 -5.86
N SER A 283 -1.65 -5.57 -6.39
CA SER A 283 -2.30 -4.33 -6.77
C SER A 283 -2.49 -4.22 -8.27
N PHE A 284 -3.63 -3.69 -8.69
CA PHE A 284 -3.94 -3.40 -10.08
C PHE A 284 -4.43 -1.97 -10.24
N ARG A 285 -3.89 -1.26 -11.24
CA ARG A 285 -4.36 0.07 -11.62
C ARG A 285 -5.03 0.03 -12.99
N ALA A 286 -6.34 0.21 -12.99
CA ALA A 286 -7.15 0.25 -14.20
C ALA A 286 -7.16 1.65 -14.87
N ALA A 287 -6.00 2.28 -15.04
CA ALA A 287 -5.89 3.63 -15.59
C ALA A 287 -5.41 3.65 -17.06
N GLY A 288 -5.77 2.62 -17.84
CA GLY A 288 -5.50 2.54 -19.29
C GLY A 288 -4.07 2.15 -19.70
N ARG A 289 -3.14 1.95 -18.75
CA ARG A 289 -1.80 1.41 -19.04
C ARG A 289 -1.82 -0.10 -18.83
N HIS A 290 -1.58 -0.85 -19.90
CA HIS A 290 -1.39 -2.30 -19.80
C HIS A 290 -0.25 -2.64 -18.83
N GLY A 291 -0.48 -3.63 -17.98
CA GLY A 291 0.57 -4.17 -17.10
C GLY A 291 0.87 -3.37 -15.84
N ASP A 292 0.04 -2.40 -15.42
CA ASP A 292 0.19 -1.74 -14.11
C ASP A 292 -0.30 -2.65 -12.96
N VAL A 293 0.43 -3.77 -12.83
CA VAL A 293 0.32 -4.79 -11.79
C VAL A 293 1.53 -4.66 -10.88
N THR A 294 1.31 -4.72 -9.57
CA THR A 294 2.39 -4.78 -8.57
C THR A 294 2.14 -5.93 -7.63
N THR A 295 3.16 -6.74 -7.38
CA THR A 295 3.10 -7.89 -6.47
C THR A 295 3.88 -7.57 -5.21
N TYR A 296 3.31 -7.86 -4.05
CA TYR A 296 3.84 -7.55 -2.72
C TYR A 296 4.16 -8.84 -1.99
N PHE A 297 5.38 -8.93 -1.49
CA PHE A 297 5.93 -10.12 -0.86
C PHE A 297 6.33 -9.82 0.57
N ARG A 298 5.78 -10.59 1.50
CA ARG A 298 6.31 -10.62 2.86
C ARG A 298 7.61 -11.43 2.88
N LEU A 299 8.51 -11.05 3.77
CA LEU A 299 9.65 -11.88 4.11
C LEU A 299 9.22 -12.77 5.28
N PRO A 300 9.18 -14.11 5.15
CA PRO A 300 8.71 -15.00 6.21
C PRO A 300 9.80 -15.12 7.29
N VAL A 301 9.91 -14.10 8.13
CA VAL A 301 10.99 -13.98 9.12
C VAL A 301 10.56 -14.63 10.44
N TYR A 302 9.30 -14.48 10.82
CA TYR A 302 8.76 -15.05 12.06
C TYR A 302 7.66 -16.08 11.75
N ASP A 303 7.70 -17.21 12.46
CA ASP A 303 6.79 -18.35 12.23
C ASP A 303 5.34 -18.09 12.66
N ARG A 304 5.11 -17.05 13.46
CA ARG A 304 3.78 -16.72 13.98
C ARG A 304 3.55 -15.22 13.90
N PRO A 305 2.33 -14.79 13.52
CA PRO A 305 1.93 -13.41 13.72
C PRO A 305 2.09 -13.05 15.20
N PRO A 306 2.55 -11.83 15.52
CA PRO A 306 2.50 -11.33 16.88
C PRO A 306 1.03 -11.31 17.34
N PRO A 307 0.76 -11.30 18.66
CA PRO A 307 -0.59 -11.05 19.14
C PRO A 307 -1.11 -9.78 18.46
N SER A 308 -2.25 -9.87 17.78
CA SER A 308 -2.77 -8.77 16.97
C SER A 308 -2.72 -7.47 17.77
N PRO A 309 -2.10 -6.39 17.26
CA PRO A 309 -2.35 -5.08 17.82
C PRO A 309 -3.86 -4.84 17.70
N LEU A 310 -4.45 -4.42 18.82
CA LEU A 310 -5.88 -4.24 19.07
C LEU A 310 -6.64 -3.82 17.79
N SER A 311 -7.72 -4.54 17.48
CA SER A 311 -8.74 -4.11 16.51
C SER A 311 -9.08 -2.63 16.74
N PRO A 312 -9.39 -1.84 15.69
CA PRO A 312 -9.82 -0.46 15.83
C PRO A 312 -10.86 -0.36 16.95
N VAL A 313 -10.50 0.35 18.01
CA VAL A 313 -11.42 0.66 19.10
C VAL A 313 -12.38 1.69 18.53
N ASP A 314 -13.60 1.27 18.19
CA ASP A 314 -14.81 2.10 18.14
C ASP A 314 -16.05 1.17 18.14
N LEU A 315 -16.42 0.64 19.32
CA LEU A 315 -17.81 0.30 19.64
C LEU A 315 -18.19 1.13 20.88
N GLY A 316 -18.59 2.37 20.63
CA GLY A 316 -19.09 3.32 21.62
C GLY A 316 -19.61 4.58 20.96
#